data_AF-A0A7G6AEP8-F1
#
_entry.id   AF-A0A7G6AEP8-F1
#
_cell.length_a   1.000
_cell.length_b   1.000
_cell.length_c   1.000
_cell.angle_alpha   90.00
_cell.angle_beta   90.00
_cell.angle_gamma   90.00
#
_symmetry.space_group_name_H-M   'P 1'
#
loop_
_entity.id
_entity.type
_entity.pdbx_description
1 polymer ?
#
loop_
_entity_poly.entity_id
_entity_poly.type
_entity_poly.pdbx_seq_one_letter_code
_entity_poly.pdbx_strand_id
1 'polypeptide(L)'
;MPQAPNMYLLAGAALSACAALLHLAIIAGGPAWYRFFGAGEDMAAAAARGRIMPAPVTLAIAAVLGAWSAYALAGAGAIPPLPLLRPAPVLITAIYLVRAVAFAPAMHAMGQPMTPFVVWSSLICLGFGIVHLIGLVQRWPAL
;
A
#
# COMPACT_ATOMS: atom_id res chain seq x y z
N MET A 1 0.94 -17.30 -28.57
CA MET A 1 2.10 -16.39 -28.36
C MET A 1 2.06 -15.92 -26.92
N PRO A 2 3.12 -16.10 -26.11
CA PRO A 2 3.14 -15.57 -24.75
C PRO A 2 2.95 -14.05 -24.83
N GLN A 3 1.87 -13.56 -24.23
CA GLN A 3 1.55 -12.14 -24.18
C GLN A 3 2.70 -11.43 -23.45
N ALA A 4 3.24 -10.37 -24.04
CA ALA A 4 4.27 -9.57 -23.38
C ALA A 4 3.74 -9.11 -22.01
N PRO A 5 4.54 -9.22 -20.93
CA PRO A 5 4.08 -8.88 -19.59
C PRO A 5 3.70 -7.40 -19.52
N ASN A 6 2.56 -7.10 -18.90
CA ASN A 6 2.05 -5.73 -18.87
C ASN A 6 2.96 -4.85 -17.98
N MET A 7 3.66 -3.90 -18.61
CA MET A 7 4.64 -3.03 -17.95
C MET A 7 4.04 -2.18 -16.82
N TYR A 8 2.77 -1.78 -16.92
CA TYR A 8 2.09 -1.01 -15.87
C TYR A 8 1.80 -1.85 -14.63
N LEU A 9 1.42 -3.11 -14.81
CA LEU A 9 1.22 -4.05 -13.69
C LEU A 9 2.55 -4.46 -13.05
N LEU A 10 3.62 -4.56 -13.85
CA LEU A 10 4.99 -4.72 -13.34
C LEU A 10 5.43 -3.50 -12.51
N ALA A 11 5.18 -2.29 -12.99
CA ALA A 11 5.45 -1.06 -12.24
C ALA A 11 4.63 -1.01 -10.94
N GLY A 12 3.34 -1.36 -10.99
CA GLY A 12 2.47 -1.46 -9.81
C GLY A 12 2.97 -2.51 -8.81
N ALA A 13 3.45 -3.66 -9.28
CA ALA A 13 4.04 -4.69 -8.43
C ALA A 13 5.33 -4.21 -7.77
N ALA A 14 6.22 -3.55 -8.51
CA ALA A 14 7.48 -3.01 -8.02
C ALA A 14 7.24 -1.92 -6.96
N LEU A 15 6.29 -1.01 -7.22
CA LEU A 15 5.91 0.04 -6.26
C LEU A 15 5.35 -0.54 -4.96
N SER A 16 4.44 -1.51 -5.06
CA SER A 16 3.89 -2.21 -3.89
C SER A 16 4.98 -2.97 -3.12
N ALA A 17 5.94 -3.60 -3.81
CA ALA A 17 7.07 -4.30 -3.19
C ALA A 17 8.00 -3.32 -2.46
N CYS A 18 8.40 -2.22 -3.10
CA CYS A 18 9.21 -1.18 -2.47
C CYS A 18 8.51 -0.60 -1.23
N ALA A 19 7.20 -0.36 -1.29
CA ALA A 19 6.43 0.10 -0.15
C ALA A 19 6.37 -0.94 0.98
N ALA A 20 6.18 -2.22 0.67
CA ALA A 20 6.21 -3.29 1.66
C ALA A 20 7.57 -3.35 2.37
N LEU A 21 8.67 -3.31 1.62
CA LEU A 21 10.02 -3.29 2.16
C LEU A 21 10.28 -2.05 3.02
N LEU A 22 9.77 -0.89 2.60
CA LEU A 22 9.88 0.34 3.39
C LEU A 22 9.18 0.20 4.74
N HIS A 23 8.00 -0.43 4.79
CA HIS A 23 7.29 -0.68 6.06
C HIS A 23 8.06 -1.65 6.97
N LEU A 24 8.72 -2.66 6.41
CA LEU A 24 9.63 -3.52 7.18
C LEU A 24 10.85 -2.74 7.69
N ALA A 25 11.41 -1.84 6.88
CA ALA A 25 12.51 -0.99 7.28
C ALA A 25 12.11 0.01 8.39
N ILE A 26 10.86 0.49 8.40
CA ILE A 26 10.32 1.30 9.51
C ILE A 26 10.31 0.52 10.83
N ILE A 27 9.94 -0.77 10.80
CA ILE A 27 10.00 -1.63 11.99
C ILE A 27 11.45 -1.75 12.47
N ALA A 28 12.39 -2.01 11.56
CA ALA A 28 13.81 -2.17 11.89
C ALA A 28 14.47 -0.87 12.38
N GLY A 29 14.10 0.27 11.79
CA GLY A 29 14.59 1.60 12.18
C GLY A 29 13.93 2.16 13.45
N GLY A 30 12.85 1.52 13.91
CA GLY A 30 12.27 1.75 15.22
C GLY A 30 11.69 3.17 15.40
N PRO A 31 11.70 3.71 16.64
CA PRO A 31 10.97 4.92 17.00
C PRO A 31 11.32 6.17 16.19
N ALA A 32 12.59 6.30 15.79
CA ALA A 32 13.05 7.42 14.97
C ALA A 32 12.46 7.38 13.57
N TRP A 33 12.36 6.18 12.99
CA TRP A 33 11.75 5.98 11.67
C TRP A 33 10.24 6.17 11.73
N TYR A 34 9.57 5.70 12.78
CA TYR A 34 8.15 6.03 12.98
C TYR A 34 7.89 7.55 12.99
N ARG A 35 8.75 8.36 13.64
CA ARG A 35 8.63 9.83 13.58
C ARG A 35 8.95 10.39 12.21
N PHE A 36 10.04 9.94 11.62
CA PHE A 36 10.51 10.44 10.32
C PHE A 36 9.48 10.20 9.21
N PHE A 37 8.90 9.00 9.16
CA PHE A 37 7.83 8.66 8.24
C PHE A 37 6.46 9.18 8.68
N GLY A 38 6.38 9.87 9.83
CA GLY A 38 5.19 10.60 10.25
C GLY A 38 4.06 9.74 10.82
N ALA A 39 4.35 8.54 11.30
CA ALA A 39 3.40 7.62 11.95
C ALA A 39 2.71 8.17 13.22
N GLY A 40 3.01 9.41 13.62
CA GLY A 40 2.49 10.08 14.80
C GLY A 40 3.36 9.87 16.03
N GLU A 41 3.40 10.88 16.90
CA GLU A 41 4.23 10.85 18.12
C GLU A 41 3.77 9.73 19.07
N ASP A 42 2.48 9.42 19.10
CA ASP A 42 1.95 8.30 19.90
C ASP A 42 2.53 6.94 19.49
N MET A 43 2.67 6.72 18.17
CA MET A 43 3.17 5.47 17.62
C MET A 43 4.68 5.34 17.80
N ALA A 44 5.40 6.45 17.61
CA ALA A 44 6.82 6.54 17.91
C ALA A 44 7.13 6.39 19.40
N ALA A 45 6.37 7.05 20.28
CA ALA A 45 6.53 6.93 21.72
C ALA A 45 6.12 5.55 22.22
N ALA A 46 5.11 4.90 21.60
CA ALA A 46 4.78 3.50 21.87
C ALA A 46 5.96 2.58 21.50
N ALA A 47 6.58 2.77 20.33
CA ALA A 47 7.75 2.02 19.91
C ALA A 47 8.95 2.27 20.84
N ALA A 48 9.18 3.52 21.25
CA ALA A 48 10.27 3.89 22.16
C ALA A 48 10.11 3.27 23.55
N ARG A 49 8.86 3.09 23.99
CA ARG A 49 8.50 2.40 25.24
C ARG A 49 8.53 0.88 25.12
N GLY A 50 8.99 0.33 23.99
CA GLY A 50 9.05 -1.11 23.74
C GLY A 50 7.67 -1.78 23.64
N ARG A 51 6.59 -1.02 23.41
CA ARG A 51 5.27 -1.63 23.21
C ARG A 51 5.30 -2.41 21.89
N ILE A 52 4.74 -3.60 21.91
CA ILE A 52 4.67 -4.44 20.71
C ILE A 52 3.76 -3.84 19.63
N MET A 53 2.69 -3.13 20.01
CA MET A 53 1.61 -2.69 19.10
C MET A 53 2.04 -2.06 17.75
N PRO A 54 3.05 -1.17 17.67
CA PRO A 54 3.46 -0.56 16.40
C PRO A 54 3.95 -1.58 15.37
N ALA A 55 4.68 -2.61 15.80
CA ALA A 55 5.30 -3.57 14.87
C ALA A 55 4.27 -4.47 14.16
N PRO A 56 3.31 -5.15 14.82
CA PRO A 56 2.25 -5.92 14.17
C PRO A 56 1.40 -5.08 13.22
N VAL A 57 1.08 -3.83 13.56
CA VAL A 57 0.30 -2.95 12.68
C VAL A 57 1.09 -2.65 11.40
N THR A 58 2.36 -2.27 11.54
CA THR A 58 3.22 -1.97 10.38
C THR A 58 3.48 -3.21 9.54
N LEU A 59 3.61 -4.37 10.18
CA LEU A 59 3.78 -5.67 9.54
C LEU A 59 2.53 -6.10 8.78
N ALA A 60 1.34 -5.88 9.33
CA ALA A 60 0.07 -6.14 8.63
C ALA A 60 -0.03 -5.30 7.36
N ILE A 61 0.37 -4.02 7.40
CA ILE A 61 0.43 -3.17 6.21
C ILE A 61 1.44 -3.71 5.19
N ALA A 62 2.65 -4.09 5.63
CA ALA A 62 3.67 -4.66 4.77
C ALA A 62 3.20 -5.97 4.09
N ALA A 63 2.51 -6.84 4.83
CA ALA A 63 1.96 -8.09 4.32
C ALA A 63 0.88 -7.86 3.25
N VAL A 64 -0.01 -6.88 3.50
CA VAL A 64 -1.04 -6.48 2.54
C VAL A 64 -0.41 -5.91 1.25
N LEU A 65 0.58 -5.02 1.38
CA LEU A 65 1.32 -4.48 0.23
C LEU A 65 2.06 -5.58 -0.54
N GLY A 66 2.66 -6.54 0.16
CA GLY A 66 3.30 -7.71 -0.43
C GLY A 66 2.31 -8.60 -1.21
N ALA A 67 1.13 -8.84 -0.63
CA ALA A 67 0.06 -9.55 -1.32
C ALA A 67 -0.37 -8.81 -2.60
N TRP A 68 -0.51 -7.49 -2.55
CA TRP A 68 -0.86 -6.67 -3.71
C TRP A 68 0.21 -6.72 -4.81
N SER A 69 1.50 -6.73 -4.42
CA SER A 69 2.60 -6.94 -5.36
C SER A 69 2.49 -8.30 -6.06
N ALA A 70 2.20 -9.37 -5.31
CA ALA A 70 2.00 -10.71 -5.87
C ALA A 70 0.80 -10.77 -6.84
N TYR A 71 -0.34 -10.16 -6.49
CA TYR A 71 -1.50 -10.09 -7.39
C TYR A 71 -1.20 -9.28 -8.66
N ALA A 72 -0.45 -8.18 -8.56
CA ALA A 72 -0.04 -7.41 -9.73
C ALA A 72 0.95 -8.18 -10.62
N LEU A 73 1.87 -8.97 -10.04
CA LEU A 73 2.74 -9.89 -10.79
C LEU A 73 1.95 -10.99 -11.51
N ALA A 74 0.97 -11.59 -10.85
CA ALA A 74 0.09 -12.60 -11.45
C ALA A 74 -0.75 -11.97 -12.57
N GLY A 75 -1.31 -10.79 -12.31
CA GLY A 75 -2.02 -9.98 -13.29
C GLY A 75 -1.13 -9.48 -14.43
N ALA A 76 0.19 -9.38 -14.28
CA ALA A 76 1.13 -9.07 -15.35
C ALA A 76 1.49 -10.30 -16.20
N GLY A 77 1.15 -11.51 -15.75
CA GLY A 77 1.58 -12.78 -16.36
C GLY A 77 3.02 -13.17 -16.03
N ALA A 78 3.63 -12.55 -15.01
CA ALA A 78 4.99 -12.84 -14.57
C ALA A 78 5.08 -14.05 -13.62
N ILE A 79 3.99 -14.37 -12.92
CA ILE A 79 3.87 -15.55 -12.05
C ILE A 79 2.57 -16.33 -12.39
N PRO A 80 2.45 -17.60 -11.97
CA PRO A 80 1.23 -18.37 -12.17
C PRO A 80 0.00 -17.67 -11.61
N PRO A 81 -1.19 -17.86 -12.23
CA PRO A 81 -2.39 -17.19 -11.80
C PRO A 81 -2.75 -17.57 -10.36
N LEU A 82 -2.91 -16.55 -9.50
CA LEU A 82 -3.35 -16.71 -8.11
C LEU A 82 -4.88 -16.90 -8.04
N PRO A 83 -5.40 -17.63 -7.04
CA PRO A 83 -6.84 -17.69 -6.80
C PRO A 83 -7.39 -16.28 -6.55
N LEU A 84 -8.64 -15.99 -6.97
CA LEU A 84 -9.27 -14.66 -6.86
C LEU A 84 -8.65 -13.53 -7.69
N LEU A 85 -7.95 -13.84 -8.79
CA LEU A 85 -7.38 -12.85 -9.72
C LEU A 85 -8.35 -11.79 -10.28
N ARG A 86 -9.66 -12.08 -10.32
CA ARG A 86 -10.69 -11.12 -10.78
C ARG A 86 -11.12 -10.13 -9.69
N PRO A 87 -11.54 -10.55 -8.48
CA PRO A 87 -11.96 -9.60 -7.45
C PRO A 87 -10.79 -8.94 -6.70
N ALA A 88 -9.61 -9.58 -6.60
CA ALA A 88 -8.52 -9.03 -5.80
C ALA A 88 -8.04 -7.66 -6.33
N PRO A 89 -7.72 -7.46 -7.62
CA PRO A 89 -7.29 -6.15 -8.13
C PRO A 89 -8.35 -5.05 -7.98
N VAL A 90 -9.64 -5.41 -8.11
CA VAL A 90 -10.77 -4.48 -7.89
C VAL A 90 -10.82 -4.04 -6.43
N LEU A 91 -10.71 -4.98 -5.50
CA LEU A 91 -10.73 -4.71 -4.07
C LEU A 91 -9.52 -3.89 -3.63
N ILE A 92 -8.33 -4.18 -4.18
CA ILE A 92 -7.08 -3.45 -3.92
C ILE A 92 -7.21 -2.00 -4.37
N THR A 93 -7.70 -1.80 -5.60
CA THR A 93 -7.92 -0.48 -6.18
C THR A 93 -8.95 0.30 -5.35
N ALA A 94 -10.05 -0.36 -4.95
CA ALA A 94 -11.06 0.24 -4.09
C ALA A 94 -10.49 0.64 -2.72
N ILE A 95 -9.70 -0.21 -2.07
CA ILE A 95 -9.07 0.10 -0.78
C ILE A 95 -8.11 1.28 -0.91
N TYR A 96 -7.27 1.31 -1.94
CA TYR A 96 -6.36 2.44 -2.16
C TYR A 96 -7.11 3.75 -2.40
N LEU A 97 -8.16 3.74 -3.21
CA LEU A 97 -8.97 4.92 -3.50
C LEU A 97 -9.76 5.38 -2.28
N VAL A 98 -10.42 4.47 -1.58
CA VAL A 98 -11.13 4.77 -0.33
C VAL A 98 -10.15 5.33 0.70
N ARG A 99 -8.95 4.77 0.83
CA ARG A 99 -7.93 5.30 1.73
C ARG A 99 -7.48 6.70 1.29
N ALA A 100 -7.18 6.90 0.02
CA ALA A 100 -6.73 8.19 -0.49
C ALA A 100 -7.80 9.30 -0.33
N VAL A 101 -9.07 8.95 -0.50
CA VAL A 101 -10.19 9.92 -0.49
C VAL A 101 -10.80 10.09 0.89
N ALA A 102 -10.95 9.03 1.68
CA ALA A 102 -11.66 9.06 2.96
C ALA A 102 -10.76 9.29 4.18
N PHE A 103 -9.46 8.99 4.10
CA PHE A 103 -8.56 9.11 5.26
C PHE A 103 -8.36 10.56 5.72
N ALA A 104 -8.08 11.49 4.79
CA ALA A 104 -7.89 12.89 5.14
C ALA A 104 -9.19 13.57 5.65
N PRO A 105 -10.37 13.40 5.02
CA PRO A 105 -11.64 13.91 5.57
C PRO A 105 -12.02 13.29 6.91
N ALA A 106 -11.79 11.98 7.10
CA ALA A 106 -12.08 11.32 8.37
C ALA A 106 -11.18 11.85 9.51
N MET A 107 -9.89 12.04 9.24
CA MET A 107 -8.97 12.65 10.21
C MET A 107 -9.40 14.07 10.58
N HIS A 108 -9.81 14.87 9.58
CA HIS A 108 -10.33 16.21 9.81
C HIS A 108 -11.62 16.22 10.65
N ALA A 109 -12.57 15.32 10.32
CA ALA A 109 -13.84 15.18 11.05
C ALA A 109 -13.65 14.70 12.50
N MET A 110 -12.58 13.93 12.77
CA MET A 110 -12.17 13.49 14.10
C MET A 110 -11.40 14.56 14.89
N GLY A 111 -11.23 15.77 14.34
CA GLY A 111 -10.51 16.87 14.99
C GLY A 111 -8.99 16.64 15.07
N GLN A 112 -8.45 15.71 14.30
CA GLN A 112 -7.02 15.41 14.29
C GLN A 112 -6.27 16.39 13.37
N PRO A 113 -5.05 16.81 13.73
CA PRO A 113 -4.28 17.74 12.92
C PRO A 113 -3.94 17.13 11.56
N MET A 114 -4.06 17.92 10.50
CA MET A 114 -3.60 17.59 9.15
C MET A 114 -2.07 17.57 9.14
N THR A 115 -1.48 16.48 9.57
CA THR A 115 -0.03 16.32 9.58
C THR A 115 0.50 16.12 8.15
N PRO A 116 1.76 16.47 7.87
CA PRO A 116 2.39 16.19 6.58
C PRO A 116 2.27 14.71 6.18
N PHE A 117 2.24 13.80 7.16
CA PHE A 117 2.01 12.38 6.94
C PHE A 117 0.65 12.09 6.31
N VAL A 118 -0.44 12.69 6.81
CA VAL A 118 -1.79 12.47 6.27
C VAL A 118 -1.84 12.89 4.80
N VAL A 119 -1.21 14.01 4.46
CA VAL A 119 -1.17 14.53 3.08
C VAL A 119 -0.29 13.64 2.18
N TRP A 120 0.95 13.36 2.57
CA TRP A 120 1.88 12.56 1.77
C TRP A 120 1.43 11.10 1.61
N SER A 121 0.94 10.47 2.69
CA SER A 121 0.43 9.09 2.62
C SER A 121 -0.82 9.00 1.74
N SER A 122 -1.70 10.00 1.76
CA SER A 122 -2.87 10.05 0.87
C SER A 122 -2.47 10.24 -0.59
N LEU A 123 -1.49 11.12 -0.88
CA LEU A 123 -0.93 11.30 -2.22
C LEU A 123 -0.27 10.03 -2.76
N ILE A 124 0.52 9.33 -1.94
CA ILE A 124 1.16 8.06 -2.31
C ILE A 124 0.10 6.98 -2.57
N CYS A 125 -0.92 6.88 -1.70
CA CYS A 125 -2.02 5.94 -1.90
C CYS A 125 -2.84 6.28 -3.16
N LEU A 126 -3.02 7.56 -3.47
CA LEU A 126 -3.68 8.00 -4.69
C LEU A 126 -2.87 7.60 -5.92
N GLY A 127 -1.56 7.84 -5.92
CA GLY A 127 -0.66 7.42 -7.00
C GLY A 127 -0.69 5.91 -7.21
N PHE A 128 -0.62 5.13 -6.13
CA PHE A 128 -0.71 3.67 -6.20
C PHE A 128 -2.08 3.19 -6.69
N GLY A 129 -3.17 3.81 -6.22
CA GLY A 129 -4.53 3.55 -6.67
C GLY A 129 -4.71 3.83 -8.16
N ILE A 130 -4.14 4.92 -8.68
CA ILE A 130 -4.18 5.28 -10.10
C ILE A 130 -3.43 4.24 -10.94
N VAL A 131 -2.21 3.85 -10.54
CA VAL A 131 -1.42 2.84 -11.27
C VAL A 131 -2.16 1.50 -11.30
N HIS A 132 -2.74 1.08 -10.16
CA HIS A 132 -3.55 -0.14 -10.08
C HIS A 132 -4.81 -0.05 -10.94
N LEU A 133 -5.52 1.09 -10.94
CA LEU A 133 -6.72 1.30 -11.73
C LEU A 133 -6.42 1.25 -13.23
N ILE A 134 -5.33 1.88 -13.67
CA ILE A 134 -4.88 1.83 -15.07
C ILE A 134 -4.56 0.39 -15.48
N GLY A 135 -3.81 -0.35 -14.64
CA GLY A 135 -3.49 -1.75 -14.88
C GLY A 135 -4.73 -2.64 -14.94
N LEU A 136 -5.72 -2.39 -14.07
CA LEU A 136 -7.00 -3.08 -14.03
C LEU A 136 -7.81 -2.83 -15.31
N VAL A 137 -7.96 -1.57 -15.73
CA VAL A 137 -8.72 -1.21 -16.93
C VAL A 137 -8.10 -1.81 -18.19
N GLN A 138 -6.76 -1.82 -18.30
CA GLN A 138 -6.06 -2.40 -19.45
C GLN A 138 -6.20 -3.92 -19.56
N ARG A 139 -6.22 -4.64 -18.43
CA ARG A 139 -6.33 -6.10 -18.41
C ARG A 139 -7.75 -6.64 -18.19
N TRP A 140 -8.73 -5.77 -17.93
CA TRP A 140 -10.13 -6.17 -17.78
C TRP A 140 -10.67 -7.04 -18.93
N PRO A 141 -10.34 -6.79 -20.21
CA PRO A 141 -10.79 -7.64 -21.32
C PRO A 141 -10.11 -9.02 -21.37
N ALA A 142 -9.01 -9.21 -20.63
CA ALA A 142 -8.13 -10.38 -20.70
C ALA A 142 -8.07 -11.20 -19.39
N LEU A 143 -8.79 -10.79 -18.35
CA LEU A 143 -8.95 -11.47 -17.05
C LEU A 143 -10.19 -12.37 -17.03
#